data_AF-A0A822J9T0-F1
#
_entry.id   AF-A0A822J9T0-F1
#
_cell.length_a   1.000
_cell.length_b   1.000
_cell.length_c   1.000
_cell.angle_alpha   90.00
_cell.angle_beta   90.00
_cell.angle_gamma   90.00
#
_symmetry.space_group_name_H-M   'P 1'
#
loop_
_entity.id
_entity.type
_entity.pdbx_description
1 polymer ?
#
loop_
_entity_poly.entity_id
_entity_poly.type
_entity_poly.pdbx_seq_one_letter_code
_entity_poly.pdbx_strand_id
1 'polypeptide(L)'
;MLAYKILGIDRPAIRRWRPLSDEKRNEIISDYAAGMSIKSIVMKYDIADSQIYQSMRIMETNIKRERHKPVTDELKTEILKLYRNGMSSTMIGEKFDRHHDVIRNIIISVTHENLSTRKFLKVSLEERDRLRELKEKGFNNTQVAKLTGHSPTFVRKVTDDSPMKHHRTFNEADRQNLRDAFKEGLSLRATARMFNSATSSVKFWFDKFKRGL
;
A
#
# COMPACT_ATOMS: atom_id res chain seq x y z
N MET A 1 4.90 -2.60 25.89
CA MET A 1 3.91 -3.43 26.62
C MET A 1 3.16 -2.68 27.74
N LEU A 2 3.56 -1.46 28.17
CA LEU A 2 2.95 -0.79 29.33
C LEU A 2 1.71 0.10 29.08
N ALA A 3 1.43 0.56 27.85
CA ALA A 3 0.44 1.63 27.64
C ALA A 3 -1.04 1.21 27.84
N TYR A 4 -1.39 -0.06 27.62
CA TYR A 4 -2.80 -0.49 27.62
C TYR A 4 -3.36 -0.77 29.03
N LYS A 5 -2.49 -1.00 30.02
CA LYS A 5 -2.91 -1.31 31.40
C LYS A 5 -3.31 -0.06 32.19
N ILE A 6 -2.84 1.12 31.77
CA ILE A 6 -3.05 2.40 32.46
C ILE A 6 -4.42 3.01 32.15
N LEU A 7 -5.05 2.65 31.03
CA LEU A 7 -6.28 3.31 30.53
C LEU A 7 -7.58 2.54 30.79
N GLY A 8 -7.55 1.37 31.44
CA GLY A 8 -8.78 0.60 31.74
C GLY A 8 -9.56 0.11 30.51
N ILE A 9 -8.98 0.20 29.32
CA ILE A 9 -9.58 -0.28 28.07
C ILE A 9 -9.21 -1.74 27.92
N ASP A 10 -10.19 -2.63 28.06
CA ASP A 10 -10.02 -4.01 27.61
C ASP A 10 -9.63 -3.99 26.14
N ARG A 11 -8.39 -4.40 25.88
CA ARG A 11 -7.89 -4.54 24.52
C ARG A 11 -8.85 -5.48 23.80
N PRO A 12 -9.50 -5.09 22.69
CA PRO A 12 -10.33 -6.02 21.94
C PRO A 12 -9.46 -7.24 21.64
N ALA A 13 -9.96 -8.41 22.01
CA ALA A 13 -9.19 -9.65 21.95
C ALA A 13 -8.52 -9.73 20.57
N ILE A 14 -7.18 -9.69 20.55
CA ILE A 14 -6.40 -10.12 19.38
C ILE A 14 -7.05 -11.44 18.99
N ARG A 15 -7.65 -11.53 17.78
CA ARG A 15 -8.36 -12.74 17.30
C ARG A 15 -7.55 -13.95 17.73
N ARG A 16 -7.98 -14.61 18.81
CA ARG A 16 -7.26 -15.77 19.32
C ARG A 16 -7.50 -16.85 18.30
N TRP A 17 -6.45 -17.18 17.56
CA TRP A 17 -6.43 -18.25 16.59
C TRP A 17 -7.02 -19.50 17.26
N ARG A 18 -8.05 -20.07 16.63
CA ARG A 18 -8.63 -21.33 17.10
C ARG A 18 -8.05 -22.46 16.24
N PRO A 19 -7.28 -23.38 16.84
CA PRO A 19 -6.88 -24.60 16.15
C PRO A 19 -8.14 -25.33 15.66
N LEU A 20 -8.07 -25.94 14.47
CA LEU A 20 -9.09 -26.89 14.03
C LEU A 20 -9.19 -28.05 15.03
N SER A 21 -10.37 -28.64 15.22
CA SER A 21 -10.48 -29.87 16.02
C SER A 21 -9.70 -31.01 15.36
N ASP A 22 -9.22 -31.96 16.15
CA ASP A 22 -8.41 -33.07 15.62
C ASP A 22 -9.21 -33.94 14.63
N GLU A 23 -10.53 -34.08 14.84
CA GLU A 23 -11.45 -34.73 13.89
C GLU A 23 -11.42 -34.06 12.51
N LYS A 24 -11.65 -32.74 12.45
CA LYS A 24 -11.64 -31.98 11.19
C LYS A 24 -10.27 -32.05 10.50
N ARG A 25 -9.18 -32.09 11.27
CA ARG A 25 -7.84 -32.22 10.69
C ARG A 25 -7.64 -33.59 10.03
N ASN A 26 -8.12 -34.67 10.64
CA ASN A 26 -8.02 -36.01 10.08
C ASN A 26 -8.82 -36.14 8.77
N GLU A 27 -10.01 -35.54 8.71
CA GLU A 27 -10.83 -35.50 7.48
C GLU A 27 -10.13 -34.74 6.35
N ILE A 28 -9.57 -33.56 6.64
CA ILE A 28 -8.81 -32.74 5.68
C ILE A 28 -7.61 -33.52 5.11
N ILE A 29 -6.93 -34.32 5.94
CA ILE A 29 -5.80 -35.15 5.50
C ILE A 29 -6.27 -36.32 4.65
N SER A 30 -7.38 -36.97 5.02
CA SER A 30 -7.97 -38.05 4.23
C SER A 30 -8.36 -37.57 2.83
N ASP A 31 -9.02 -36.41 2.72
CA ASP A 31 -9.38 -35.81 1.43
C ASP A 31 -8.15 -35.45 0.60
N TYR A 32 -7.10 -34.92 1.23
CA TYR A 32 -5.84 -34.62 0.54
C TYR A 32 -5.12 -35.89 0.08
N ALA A 33 -5.09 -36.93 0.91
CA ALA A 33 -4.52 -38.24 0.55
C ALA A 33 -5.31 -38.92 -0.58
N ALA A 34 -6.61 -38.65 -0.69
CA ALA A 34 -7.45 -39.06 -1.82
C ALA A 34 -7.19 -38.26 -3.12
N GLY A 35 -6.22 -37.32 -3.11
CA GLY A 35 -5.83 -36.53 -4.28
C GLY A 35 -6.66 -35.27 -4.49
N MET A 36 -7.48 -34.85 -3.51
CA MET A 36 -8.26 -33.62 -3.62
C MET A 36 -7.34 -32.39 -3.58
N SER A 37 -7.59 -31.43 -4.47
CA SER A 37 -6.82 -30.19 -4.50
C SER A 37 -7.06 -29.34 -3.25
N ILE A 38 -6.04 -28.60 -2.79
CA ILE A 38 -6.15 -27.71 -1.63
C ILE A 38 -7.28 -26.69 -1.82
N LYS A 39 -7.47 -26.17 -3.04
CA LYS A 39 -8.56 -25.25 -3.37
C LYS A 39 -9.94 -25.88 -3.15
N SER A 40 -10.09 -27.14 -3.52
CA SER A 40 -11.33 -27.90 -3.29
C SER A 40 -11.58 -28.16 -1.81
N ILE A 41 -10.53 -28.46 -1.03
CA ILE A 41 -10.61 -28.64 0.42
C ILE A 41 -11.00 -27.34 1.13
N VAL A 42 -10.41 -26.20 0.73
CA VAL A 42 -10.79 -24.86 1.21
C VAL A 42 -12.29 -24.64 1.04
N MET A 43 -12.83 -24.96 -0.14
CA MET A 43 -14.26 -24.79 -0.43
C MET A 43 -15.13 -25.77 0.35
N LYS A 44 -14.69 -27.03 0.52
CA LYS A 44 -15.45 -28.07 1.23
C LYS A 44 -15.63 -27.76 2.72
N TYR A 45 -14.58 -27.23 3.37
CA TYR A 45 -14.59 -27.00 4.82
C TYR A 45 -14.74 -25.53 5.23
N ASP A 46 -14.82 -24.60 4.27
CA ASP A 46 -14.87 -23.15 4.48
C ASP A 46 -13.75 -22.64 5.42
N ILE A 47 -12.52 -23.05 5.11
CA ILE A 47 -11.33 -22.75 5.90
C ILE A 47 -10.30 -22.03 5.04
N ALA A 48 -9.53 -21.14 5.65
CA ALA A 48 -8.43 -20.49 4.95
C ALA A 48 -7.35 -21.52 4.56
N ASP A 49 -6.76 -21.33 3.39
CA ASP A 49 -5.60 -22.09 2.88
C ASP A 49 -4.48 -22.24 3.92
N SER A 50 -4.19 -21.16 4.64
CA SER A 50 -3.21 -21.12 5.73
C SER A 50 -3.51 -22.09 6.89
N GLN A 51 -4.79 -22.37 7.18
CA GLN A 51 -5.17 -23.32 8.23
C GLN A 51 -4.92 -24.77 7.80
N ILE A 52 -5.15 -25.09 6.52
CA ILE A 52 -4.89 -26.41 5.93
C ILE A 52 -3.38 -26.73 5.99
N TYR A 53 -2.54 -25.80 5.52
CA TYR A 53 -1.09 -25.99 5.56
C TYR A 53 -0.55 -26.14 6.98
N GLN A 54 -1.14 -25.43 7.96
CA GLN A 54 -0.71 -25.54 9.35
C GLN A 54 -1.17 -26.85 9.98
N SER A 55 -2.40 -27.31 9.74
CA SER A 55 -2.87 -28.62 10.24
C SER A 55 -2.05 -29.77 9.68
N MET A 56 -1.71 -29.70 8.40
CA MET A 56 -0.89 -30.70 7.72
C MET A 56 0.58 -30.67 8.15
N ARG A 57 1.12 -29.49 8.47
CA ARG A 57 2.48 -29.31 9.02
C ARG A 57 2.62 -29.89 10.44
N ILE A 58 1.57 -29.79 11.25
CA ILE A 58 1.56 -30.34 12.62
C ILE A 58 1.55 -31.88 12.61
N MET A 59 0.94 -32.50 11.58
CA MET A 59 0.86 -33.96 11.45
C MET A 59 1.94 -34.58 10.55
N GLU A 60 3.04 -33.86 10.30
CA GLU A 60 4.20 -34.34 9.51
C GLU A 60 3.88 -34.85 8.09
N THR A 61 2.73 -34.48 7.52
CA THR A 61 2.44 -34.81 6.12
C THR A 61 3.39 -34.01 5.23
N ASN A 62 4.17 -34.71 4.40
CA ASN A 62 5.25 -34.15 3.60
C ASN A 62 4.68 -33.41 2.36
N ILE A 63 3.93 -32.33 2.62
CA ILE A 63 3.30 -31.53 1.57
C ILE A 63 4.37 -30.71 0.89
N LYS A 64 4.68 -31.14 -0.33
CA LYS A 64 5.48 -30.36 -1.26
C LYS A 64 4.65 -29.11 -1.62
N ARG A 65 4.94 -27.99 -0.95
CA ARG A 65 4.53 -26.69 -1.49
C ARG A 65 5.05 -26.63 -2.93
N GLU A 66 4.18 -26.28 -3.87
CA GLU A 66 4.63 -25.94 -5.21
C GLU A 66 5.69 -24.85 -5.06
N ARG A 67 6.95 -25.22 -5.28
CA ARG A 67 8.06 -24.28 -5.17
C ARG A 67 7.90 -23.33 -6.35
N HIS A 68 7.91 -22.04 -6.09
CA HIS A 68 7.96 -21.04 -7.15
C HIS A 68 9.07 -21.39 -8.14
N LYS A 69 8.78 -21.30 -9.44
CA LYS A 69 9.76 -21.54 -10.52
C LYS A 69 11.07 -20.81 -10.18
N PRO A 70 12.23 -21.47 -10.13
CA PRO A 70 13.48 -20.82 -9.77
C PRO A 70 13.77 -19.67 -10.73
N VAL A 71 14.41 -18.62 -10.22
CA VAL A 71 14.84 -17.48 -11.03
C VAL A 71 16.29 -17.73 -11.43
N THR A 72 16.51 -18.08 -12.70
CA THR A 72 17.85 -18.25 -13.27
C THR A 72 18.51 -16.89 -13.54
N ASP A 73 19.83 -16.83 -13.56
CA ASP A 73 20.55 -15.57 -13.84
C ASP A 73 20.31 -15.08 -15.28
N GLU A 74 20.16 -16.01 -16.23
CA GLU A 74 19.74 -15.70 -17.61
C GLU A 74 18.42 -14.94 -17.64
N LEU A 75 17.41 -15.42 -16.90
CA LEU A 75 16.11 -14.77 -16.78
C LEU A 75 16.23 -13.37 -16.18
N LYS A 76 17.12 -13.18 -15.19
CA LYS A 76 17.38 -11.84 -14.63
C LYS A 76 17.93 -10.90 -15.70
N THR A 77 18.89 -11.37 -16.52
CA THR A 77 19.47 -10.53 -17.58
C THR A 77 18.44 -10.15 -18.64
N GLU A 78 17.54 -11.07 -19.01
CA GLU A 78 16.49 -10.77 -20.00
C GLU A 78 15.44 -9.81 -19.43
N ILE A 79 15.00 -10.02 -18.19
CA ILE A 79 14.11 -9.09 -17.47
C ILE A 79 14.71 -7.68 -17.43
N LEU A 80 16.01 -7.56 -17.14
CA LEU A 80 16.69 -6.27 -17.07
C LEU A 80 16.80 -5.59 -18.43
N LYS A 81 17.05 -6.34 -19.51
CA LYS A 81 17.03 -5.81 -20.87
C LYS A 81 15.65 -5.23 -21.21
N LEU A 82 14.58 -5.99 -20.97
CA LEU A 82 13.21 -5.53 -21.24
C LEU A 82 12.82 -4.32 -20.37
N TYR A 83 13.24 -4.32 -19.11
CA TYR A 83 13.02 -3.19 -18.21
C TYR A 83 13.77 -1.93 -18.67
N ARG A 84 15.04 -2.05 -19.09
CA ARG A 84 15.82 -0.94 -19.65
C ARG A 84 15.22 -0.39 -20.95
N ASN A 85 14.57 -1.26 -21.74
CA ASN A 85 13.80 -0.86 -22.92
C ASN A 85 12.44 -0.23 -22.60
N GLY A 86 12.13 0.00 -21.31
CA GLY A 86 10.93 0.70 -20.87
C GLY A 86 9.70 -0.18 -20.63
N MET A 87 9.82 -1.51 -20.72
CA MET A 87 8.69 -2.39 -20.39
C MET A 87 8.38 -2.40 -18.89
N SER A 88 7.10 -2.37 -18.56
CA SER A 88 6.65 -2.44 -17.17
C SER A 88 6.72 -3.86 -16.60
N SER A 89 6.90 -3.99 -15.29
CA SER A 89 6.96 -5.29 -14.59
C SER A 89 5.72 -6.15 -14.79
N THR A 90 4.55 -5.55 -15.07
CA THR A 90 3.32 -6.28 -15.43
C THR A 90 3.45 -6.97 -16.78
N MET A 91 3.82 -6.21 -17.82
CA MET A 91 4.04 -6.74 -19.19
C MET A 91 5.14 -7.81 -19.22
N ILE A 92 6.21 -7.58 -18.46
CA ILE A 92 7.31 -8.55 -18.32
C ILE A 92 6.81 -9.80 -17.58
N GLY A 93 5.98 -9.64 -16.55
CA GLY A 93 5.37 -10.75 -15.82
C GLY A 93 4.48 -11.62 -16.71
N GLU A 94 3.65 -10.99 -17.54
CA GLU A 94 2.84 -11.69 -18.55
C GLU A 94 3.72 -12.48 -19.54
N LYS A 95 4.81 -11.87 -20.03
CA LYS A 95 5.74 -12.54 -20.97
C LYS A 95 6.37 -13.81 -20.37
N PHE A 96 6.69 -13.80 -19.07
CA PHE A 96 7.38 -14.91 -18.40
C PHE A 96 6.47 -15.79 -17.55
N ASP A 97 5.14 -15.61 -17.63
CA ASP A 97 4.17 -16.32 -16.79
C ASP A 97 4.54 -16.24 -15.29
N ARG A 98 4.78 -15.01 -14.83
CA ARG A 98 5.20 -14.70 -13.46
C ARG A 98 4.46 -13.48 -12.93
N HIS A 99 4.17 -13.53 -11.64
CA HIS A 99 3.57 -12.39 -10.96
C HIS A 99 4.48 -11.15 -11.04
N HIS A 100 3.89 -10.00 -11.34
CA HIS A 100 4.61 -8.73 -11.53
C HIS A 100 5.49 -8.33 -10.33
N ASP A 101 5.10 -8.68 -9.10
CA ASP A 101 5.93 -8.44 -7.90
C ASP A 101 7.23 -9.26 -7.91
N VAL A 102 7.22 -10.47 -8.47
CA VAL A 102 8.44 -11.27 -8.60
C VAL A 102 9.41 -10.57 -9.54
N ILE A 103 8.91 -10.09 -10.68
CA ILE A 103 9.70 -9.31 -11.65
C ILE A 103 10.25 -8.03 -11.00
N ARG A 104 9.42 -7.29 -10.27
CA ARG A 104 9.83 -6.10 -9.51
C ARG A 104 10.95 -6.42 -8.53
N ASN A 105 10.79 -7.46 -7.71
CA ASN A 105 11.80 -7.86 -6.74
C ASN A 105 13.13 -8.25 -7.40
N ILE A 106 13.08 -8.92 -8.56
CA ILE A 106 14.27 -9.22 -9.36
C ILE A 106 14.97 -7.92 -9.78
N ILE A 107 14.23 -6.97 -10.34
CA ILE A 107 14.83 -5.71 -10.80
C ILE A 107 15.42 -4.93 -9.61
N ILE A 108 14.70 -4.82 -8.49
CA ILE A 108 15.22 -4.17 -7.26
C ILE A 108 16.49 -4.88 -6.78
N SER A 109 16.50 -6.21 -6.78
CA SER A 109 17.66 -6.97 -6.29
C SER A 109 18.93 -6.75 -7.10
N VAL A 110 18.81 -6.45 -8.40
CA VAL A 110 19.97 -6.26 -9.29
C VAL A 110 20.33 -4.79 -9.48
N THR A 111 19.34 -3.91 -9.56
CA THR A 111 19.56 -2.47 -9.83
C THR A 111 19.70 -1.63 -8.56
N HIS A 112 19.28 -2.17 -7.42
CA HIS A 112 19.10 -1.43 -6.16
C HIS A 112 18.18 -0.19 -6.31
N GLU A 113 17.41 -0.08 -7.40
CA GLU A 113 16.43 0.97 -7.60
C GLU A 113 15.22 0.73 -6.70
N ASN A 114 14.74 1.78 -6.02
CA ASN A 114 13.54 1.70 -5.20
C ASN A 114 12.29 1.83 -6.10
N LEU A 115 11.92 0.74 -6.77
CA LEU A 115 10.77 0.72 -7.68
C LEU A 115 9.49 0.81 -6.86
N SER A 116 8.80 1.95 -6.85
CA SER A 116 7.46 2.04 -6.25
C SER A 116 6.49 1.05 -6.93
N THR A 117 5.61 0.41 -6.16
CA THR A 117 4.54 -0.49 -6.69
C THR A 117 3.54 0.24 -7.58
N ARG A 118 3.48 1.56 -7.49
CA ARG A 118 2.72 2.41 -8.41
C ARG A 118 3.68 2.90 -9.47
N LYS A 119 3.42 2.54 -10.74
CA LYS A 119 3.93 3.26 -11.92
C LYS A 119 3.91 4.76 -11.61
N PHE A 120 5.04 5.34 -11.24
CA PHE A 120 5.30 6.67 -11.76
C PHE A 120 5.69 6.38 -13.20
N LEU A 121 4.82 6.78 -14.13
CA LEU A 121 5.21 7.04 -15.51
C LEU A 121 6.61 7.68 -15.42
N LYS A 122 7.63 7.00 -15.93
CA LYS A 122 8.93 7.64 -16.16
C LYS A 122 8.69 8.62 -17.30
N VAL A 123 8.22 9.80 -16.93
CA VAL A 123 8.31 11.02 -17.75
C VAL A 123 9.79 11.16 -18.06
N SER A 124 10.16 11.20 -19.34
CA SER A 124 11.55 11.46 -19.69
C SER A 124 11.99 12.80 -19.10
N LEU A 125 13.29 13.00 -18.85
CA LEU A 125 13.76 14.29 -18.34
C LEU A 125 13.32 15.42 -19.28
N GLU A 126 13.42 15.19 -20.59
CA GLU A 126 12.93 16.10 -21.63
C GLU A 126 11.43 16.41 -21.51
N GLU A 127 10.58 15.41 -21.24
CA GLU A 127 9.15 15.63 -21.04
C GLU A 127 8.87 16.42 -19.75
N ARG A 128 9.65 16.24 -18.69
CA ARG A 128 9.52 17.03 -17.45
C ARG A 128 9.90 18.49 -17.69
N ASP A 129 10.98 18.71 -18.42
CA ASP A 129 11.46 20.05 -18.74
C ASP A 129 10.45 20.78 -19.64
N ARG A 130 9.89 20.10 -20.65
CA ARG A 130 8.78 20.63 -21.46
C ARG A 130 7.55 21.01 -20.61
N LEU A 131 7.18 20.18 -19.64
CA LEU A 131 6.07 20.46 -18.74
C LEU A 131 6.34 21.69 -17.85
N ARG A 132 7.57 21.85 -17.36
CA ARG A 132 8.02 23.00 -16.56
C ARG A 132 8.08 24.29 -17.38
N GLU A 133 8.62 24.25 -18.59
CA GLU A 133 8.64 25.40 -19.50
C GLU A 133 7.24 25.92 -19.81
N LEU A 134 6.27 25.02 -20.07
CA LEU A 134 4.89 25.42 -20.30
C LEU A 134 4.27 26.06 -19.05
N LYS A 135 4.66 25.62 -17.84
CA LYS A 135 4.22 26.24 -16.59
C LYS A 135 4.83 27.62 -16.38
N GLU A 136 6.11 27.80 -16.70
CA GLU A 136 6.80 29.10 -16.65
C GLU A 136 6.21 30.10 -17.65
N LYS A 137 5.79 29.61 -18.82
CA LYS A 137 5.03 30.39 -19.83
C LYS A 137 3.61 30.76 -19.38
N GLY A 138 3.19 30.38 -18.17
CA GLY A 138 1.91 30.78 -17.57
C GLY A 138 0.72 29.87 -17.88
N PHE A 139 0.93 28.72 -18.55
CA PHE A 139 -0.16 27.80 -18.84
C PHE A 139 -0.65 27.09 -17.56
N ASN A 140 -1.97 26.94 -17.43
CA ASN A 140 -2.55 26.19 -16.32
C ASN A 140 -2.42 24.67 -16.54
N ASN A 141 -2.55 23.86 -15.47
CA ASN A 141 -2.33 22.42 -15.55
C ASN A 141 -3.24 21.70 -16.57
N THR A 142 -4.44 22.24 -16.82
CA THR A 142 -5.40 21.71 -17.79
C THR A 142 -4.99 22.00 -19.23
N GLN A 143 -4.43 23.18 -19.48
CA GLN A 143 -3.89 23.57 -20.79
C GLN A 143 -2.63 22.76 -21.11
N VAL A 144 -1.71 22.66 -20.16
CA VAL A 144 -0.49 21.84 -20.30
C VAL A 144 -0.85 20.38 -20.56
N ALA A 145 -1.84 19.85 -19.84
CA ALA A 145 -2.34 18.49 -20.05
C ALA A 145 -2.86 18.25 -21.48
N LYS A 146 -3.65 19.20 -22.02
CA LYS A 146 -4.14 19.13 -23.40
C LYS A 146 -3.00 19.18 -24.43
N LEU A 147 -2.00 20.03 -24.19
CA LEU A 147 -0.86 20.21 -25.11
C LEU A 147 0.08 19.01 -25.13
N THR A 148 0.21 18.30 -24.00
CA THR A 148 1.16 17.19 -23.82
C THR A 148 0.51 15.81 -23.88
N GLY A 149 -0.82 15.75 -24.07
CA GLY A 149 -1.56 14.48 -24.07
C GLY A 149 -1.60 13.78 -22.70
N HIS A 150 -1.23 14.47 -21.63
CA HIS A 150 -1.20 13.92 -20.28
C HIS A 150 -2.44 14.29 -19.47
N SER A 151 -2.65 13.61 -18.34
CA SER A 151 -3.72 14.01 -17.41
C SER A 151 -3.33 15.26 -16.61
N PRO A 152 -4.28 16.17 -16.27
CA PRO A 152 -4.00 17.33 -15.41
C PRO A 152 -3.38 16.97 -14.05
N THR A 153 -3.77 15.81 -13.50
CA THR A 153 -3.21 15.27 -12.25
C THR A 153 -1.75 14.88 -12.39
N PHE A 154 -1.37 14.32 -13.54
CA PHE A 154 0.01 13.98 -13.85
C PHE A 154 0.86 15.24 -14.00
N VAL A 155 0.40 16.23 -14.77
CA VAL A 155 1.09 17.52 -14.93
C VAL A 155 1.35 18.15 -13.57
N ARG A 156 0.33 18.19 -12.70
CA ARG A 156 0.50 18.68 -11.32
C ARG A 156 1.59 17.92 -10.58
N LYS A 157 1.55 16.58 -10.55
CA LYS A 157 2.55 15.79 -9.83
C LYS A 157 3.99 16.00 -10.31
N VAL A 158 4.18 16.34 -11.58
CA VAL A 158 5.49 16.49 -12.21
C VAL A 158 6.05 17.92 -12.05
N THR A 159 5.17 18.92 -12.05
CA THR A 159 5.55 20.35 -12.06
C THR A 159 5.31 21.07 -10.73
N ASP A 160 4.60 20.46 -9.79
CA ASP A 160 4.34 21.04 -8.47
C ASP A 160 5.51 20.72 -7.54
N ASP A 161 6.43 21.68 -7.41
CA ASP A 161 7.53 21.65 -6.42
C ASP A 161 7.04 21.94 -4.99
N SER A 162 5.72 22.00 -4.76
CA SER A 162 5.16 22.16 -3.41
C SER A 162 5.64 21.01 -2.52
N PRO A 163 6.25 21.30 -1.35
CA PRO A 163 6.65 20.25 -0.42
C PRO A 163 5.43 19.39 -0.10
N MET A 164 5.62 18.07 -0.18
CA MET A 164 4.57 17.10 0.07
C MET A 164 3.89 17.47 1.39
N LYS A 165 2.59 17.81 1.35
CA LYS A 165 1.83 18.21 2.55
C LYS A 165 1.73 17.00 3.48
N HIS A 166 2.76 16.79 4.29
CA HIS A 166 2.74 15.80 5.35
C HIS A 166 1.57 16.14 6.27
N HIS A 167 0.85 15.11 6.73
CA HIS A 167 -0.11 15.28 7.81
C HIS A 167 0.63 15.86 9.01
N ARG A 168 0.52 17.18 9.22
CA ARG A 168 1.12 17.87 10.36
C ARG A 168 0.57 17.23 11.63
N THR A 169 1.45 16.70 12.46
CA THR A 169 1.12 16.29 13.82
C THR A 169 0.98 17.55 14.66
N PHE A 170 -0.20 17.75 15.24
CA PHE A 170 -0.45 18.86 16.18
C PHE A 170 0.26 18.54 17.49
N ASN A 171 1.27 19.34 17.83
CA ASN A 171 1.94 19.29 19.13
C ASN A 171 1.01 19.86 20.22
N GLU A 172 1.42 19.81 21.49
CA GLU A 172 0.54 20.22 22.59
C GLU A 172 0.20 21.72 22.56
N ALA A 173 1.17 22.56 22.17
CA ALA A 173 0.94 24.00 21.98
C ALA A 173 -0.09 24.26 20.86
N ASP A 174 0.01 23.56 19.73
CA ASP A 174 -0.94 23.65 18.64
C ASP A 174 -2.35 23.20 19.05
N ARG A 175 -2.44 22.17 19.91
CA ARG A 175 -3.72 21.69 20.45
C ARG A 175 -4.34 22.71 21.40
N GLN A 176 -3.54 23.35 22.25
CA GLN A 176 -4.01 24.41 23.13
C GLN A 176 -4.56 25.58 22.32
N ASN A 177 -3.80 26.04 21.33
CA ASN A 177 -4.24 27.10 20.42
C ASN A 177 -5.52 26.73 19.63
N LEU A 178 -5.69 25.45 19.26
CA LEU A 178 -6.93 24.95 18.67
C LEU A 178 -8.10 24.92 19.66
N ARG A 179 -7.86 24.61 20.93
CA ARG A 179 -8.90 24.65 22.00
C ARG A 179 -9.36 26.09 22.23
N ASP A 180 -8.43 27.03 22.24
CA ASP A 180 -8.75 28.44 22.44
C ASP A 180 -9.53 28.99 21.24
N ALA A 181 -9.09 28.69 20.02
CA ALA A 181 -9.85 29.02 18.81
C ALA A 181 -11.25 28.39 18.77
N PHE A 182 -11.41 27.19 19.33
CA PHE A 182 -12.72 26.53 19.47
C PHE A 182 -13.61 27.25 20.49
N LYS A 183 -13.07 27.65 21.65
CA LYS A 183 -13.79 28.41 22.68
C LYS A 183 -14.21 29.80 22.19
N GLU A 184 -13.37 30.45 21.39
CA GLU A 184 -13.65 31.73 20.75
C GLU A 184 -14.68 31.63 19.60
N GLY A 185 -15.10 30.41 19.23
CA GLY A 185 -16.10 30.21 18.18
C GLY A 185 -15.59 30.48 16.77
N LEU A 186 -14.27 30.43 16.54
CA LEU A 186 -13.71 30.65 15.21
C LEU A 186 -14.19 29.59 14.22
N SER A 187 -14.44 30.02 12.98
CA SER A 187 -14.86 29.09 11.92
C SER A 187 -13.72 28.14 11.54
N LEU A 188 -14.07 26.89 11.20
CA LEU A 188 -13.11 25.86 10.75
C LEU A 188 -12.15 26.37 9.67
N ARG A 189 -12.64 27.22 8.76
CA ARG A 189 -11.87 27.77 7.64
C ARG A 189 -10.89 28.86 8.09
N ALA A 190 -11.30 29.72 9.02
CA ALA A 190 -10.43 30.74 9.60
C ALA A 190 -9.30 30.07 10.41
N THR A 191 -9.66 29.13 11.28
CA THR A 191 -8.71 28.33 12.07
C THR A 191 -7.75 27.54 11.18
N ALA A 192 -8.24 26.89 10.12
CA ALA A 192 -7.39 26.15 9.19
C ALA A 192 -6.36 27.03 8.49
N ARG A 193 -6.72 28.25 8.10
CA ARG A 193 -5.79 29.23 7.52
C ARG A 193 -4.76 29.68 8.55
N MET A 194 -5.21 30.02 9.76
CA MET A 194 -4.34 30.51 10.84
C MET A 194 -3.24 29.50 11.19
N PHE A 195 -3.57 28.20 11.22
CA PHE A 195 -2.63 27.13 11.56
C PHE A 195 -1.98 26.45 10.35
N ASN A 196 -2.17 26.98 9.14
CA ASN A 196 -1.71 26.37 7.88
C ASN A 196 -2.00 24.87 7.82
N SER A 197 -3.26 24.49 8.11
CA SER A 197 -3.69 23.10 8.24
C SER A 197 -4.92 22.81 7.39
N ALA A 198 -5.19 21.53 7.14
CA ALA A 198 -6.40 21.14 6.43
C ALA A 198 -7.65 21.37 7.31
N THR A 199 -8.73 21.86 6.71
CA THR A 199 -10.02 22.06 7.41
C THR A 199 -10.55 20.78 8.04
N SER A 200 -10.28 19.62 7.42
CA SER A 200 -10.62 18.30 7.98
C SER A 200 -9.88 18.01 9.28
N SER A 201 -8.62 18.46 9.42
CA SER A 201 -7.83 18.27 10.64
C SER A 201 -8.34 19.15 11.78
N VAL A 202 -8.71 20.40 11.48
CA VAL A 202 -9.34 21.29 12.46
C VAL A 202 -10.70 20.73 12.91
N LYS A 203 -11.51 20.27 11.96
CA LYS A 203 -12.81 19.64 12.25
C LYS A 203 -12.66 18.44 13.18
N PHE A 204 -11.68 17.56 12.92
CA PHE A 204 -11.38 16.43 13.77
C PHE A 204 -11.12 16.84 15.23
N TRP A 205 -10.31 17.88 15.46
CA TRP A 205 -10.01 18.37 16.80
C TRP A 205 -11.21 19.07 17.45
N PHE A 206 -11.95 19.89 16.72
CA PHE A 206 -13.18 20.52 17.24
C PHE A 206 -14.21 19.48 17.65
N ASP A 207 -14.42 18.43 16.83
CA ASP A 207 -15.30 17.31 17.15
C ASP A 207 -14.80 16.54 18.39
N LYS A 208 -13.48 16.47 18.61
CA LYS A 208 -12.88 15.86 19.81
C LYS A 208 -13.11 16.71 21.06
N PHE A 209 -12.97 18.04 20.96
CA PHE A 209 -13.22 18.96 22.07
C PHE A 209 -14.70 18.98 22.48
N LYS A 210 -15.63 18.89 21.51
CA LYS A 210 -17.07 18.72 21.79
C LYS A 210 -17.39 17.46 22.59
N ARG A 211 -16.57 16.41 22.45
CA ARG A 211 -16.70 15.13 23.16
C ARG A 211 -16.00 15.10 24.52
N GLY A 212 -15.38 16.21 24.95
CA GLY A 212 -14.67 16.29 26.22
C GLY A 212 -13.31 15.56 26.25
N LEU A 213 -12.70 15.30 25.09
CA LEU A 213 -11.43 14.59 24.93
C LEU A 213 -10.26 15.51 24.55
#